data_AF-A0A937BEV0-F1
#
_entry.id   AF-A0A937BEV0-F1
#
_cell.length_a   1.000
_cell.length_b   1.000
_cell.length_c   1.000
_cell.angle_alpha   90.00
_cell.angle_beta   90.00
_cell.angle_gamma   90.00
#
_symmetry.space_group_name_H-M   'P 1'
#
loop_
_entity.id
_entity.type
_entity.pdbx_description
1 polymer ?
#
loop_
_entity_poly.entity_id
_entity_poly.type
_entity_poly.pdbx_seq_one_letter_code
_entity_poly.pdbx_strand_id
1 'polypeptide(L)'
;MNTRHIILSLLFFLPSFVFAGEIFGTIKKDGQPLVSQSVQITQNGKVIATTLTDKNGYFSMTIKEVGKYKLEVVDHAGATFDVFSTNNSTGYTLTLVKAGDVWQLKKQ
;
A
#
# COMPACT_ATOMS: atom_id res chain seq x y z
N MET A 1 16.28 -46.61 38.12
CA MET A 1 15.59 -46.61 36.81
C MET A 1 14.38 -45.69 36.93
N ASN A 2 14.12 -44.89 35.89
CA ASN A 2 12.95 -44.01 35.66
C ASN A 2 13.22 -42.51 35.74
N THR A 3 14.07 -42.04 34.83
CA THR A 3 14.07 -40.66 34.33
C THR A 3 12.71 -40.38 33.67
N ARG A 4 11.82 -39.65 34.33
CA ARG A 4 10.57 -39.19 33.71
C ARG A 4 10.79 -37.79 33.17
N HIS A 5 11.08 -37.75 31.88
CA HIS A 5 11.02 -36.57 31.03
C HIS A 5 9.64 -35.90 31.16
N ILE A 6 9.59 -34.70 31.71
CA ILE A 6 8.48 -33.76 31.48
C ILE A 6 9.10 -32.61 30.68
N ILE A 7 9.11 -32.77 29.36
CA ILE A 7 9.43 -31.67 28.45
C ILE A 7 8.27 -30.68 28.56
N LEU A 8 8.60 -29.50 29.05
CA LEU A 8 7.74 -28.33 29.17
C LEU A 8 7.25 -27.92 27.77
N SER A 9 6.04 -28.30 27.39
CA SER A 9 5.38 -27.82 26.18
C SER A 9 5.00 -26.35 26.35
N LEU A 10 5.98 -25.47 26.20
CA LEU A 10 5.76 -24.03 26.01
C LEU A 10 5.24 -23.85 24.58
N LEU A 11 3.93 -24.00 24.41
CA LEU A 11 3.22 -23.66 23.18
C LEU A 11 3.43 -22.16 22.93
N PHE A 12 4.42 -21.84 22.09
CA PHE A 12 4.68 -20.49 21.63
C PHE A 12 3.45 -20.01 20.84
N PHE A 13 2.58 -19.25 21.50
CA PHE A 13 1.52 -18.48 20.85
C PHE A 13 2.19 -17.32 20.14
N LEU A 14 2.83 -17.59 18.99
CA LEU A 14 3.29 -16.53 18.11
C LEU A 14 2.03 -15.85 17.55
N PRO A 15 1.78 -14.56 17.84
CA PRO A 15 0.75 -13.85 17.13
C PRO A 15 1.17 -13.84 15.66
N SER A 16 0.44 -14.59 14.84
CA SER A 16 0.54 -14.47 13.39
C SER A 16 0.08 -13.06 13.05
N PHE A 17 1.03 -12.14 12.88
CA PHE A 17 0.77 -10.85 12.26
C PHE A 17 0.37 -11.14 10.81
N VAL A 18 -0.92 -11.40 10.59
CA VAL A 18 -1.50 -11.45 9.25
C VAL A 18 -1.54 -10.02 8.76
N PHE A 19 -0.49 -9.60 8.06
CA PHE A 19 -0.58 -8.42 7.22
C PHE A 19 -1.50 -8.75 6.06
N ALA A 20 -2.41 -7.83 5.74
CA ALA A 20 -2.91 -7.78 4.39
C ALA A 20 -1.72 -7.46 3.47
N GLY A 21 -1.77 -7.97 2.25
CA GLY A 21 -0.69 -7.88 1.29
C GLY A 21 -0.23 -6.43 1.02
N GLU A 22 0.90 -6.37 0.36
CA GLU A 22 1.54 -5.14 -0.08
C GLU A 22 0.74 -4.49 -1.23
N ILE A 23 0.51 -3.19 -1.16
CA ILE A 23 0.06 -2.41 -2.32
C ILE A 23 1.28 -1.73 -2.90
N PHE A 24 1.60 -2.07 -4.14
CA PHE A 24 2.75 -1.51 -4.84
C PHE A 24 2.38 -1.07 -6.24
N GLY A 25 3.25 -0.30 -6.88
CA GLY A 25 2.93 0.21 -8.20
C GLY A 25 3.86 1.27 -8.70
N THR A 26 3.53 1.81 -9.88
CA THR A 26 4.22 2.96 -10.45
C THR A 26 3.22 4.07 -10.76
N ILE A 27 3.66 5.32 -10.58
CA ILE A 27 2.91 6.50 -10.98
C ILE A 27 3.73 7.28 -12.00
N LYS A 28 3.10 7.61 -13.13
CA LYS A 28 3.69 8.45 -14.17
C LYS A 28 2.87 9.70 -14.38
N LYS A 29 3.51 10.79 -14.79
CA LYS A 29 2.90 12.05 -15.21
C LYS A 29 3.45 12.39 -16.59
N ASP A 30 2.57 12.55 -17.58
CA ASP A 30 2.95 12.88 -18.97
C ASP A 30 4.01 11.92 -19.56
N GLY A 31 3.89 10.62 -19.23
CA GLY A 31 4.83 9.58 -19.66
C GLY A 31 6.12 9.49 -18.83
N GLN A 32 6.41 10.47 -17.97
CA GLN A 32 7.57 10.49 -17.09
C GLN A 32 7.26 9.91 -15.71
N PRO A 33 8.21 9.22 -15.05
CA PRO A 33 8.05 8.82 -13.66
C PRO A 33 7.74 10.00 -12.73
N LEU A 34 6.76 9.84 -11.84
CA LEU A 34 6.48 10.83 -10.81
C LEU A 34 7.42 10.60 -9.62
N VAL A 35 8.55 11.31 -9.58
CA VAL A 35 9.66 11.07 -8.64
C VAL A 35 9.53 11.88 -7.35
N SER A 36 9.90 11.29 -6.22
CA SER A 36 9.95 11.93 -4.89
C SER A 36 8.63 12.58 -4.47
N GLN A 37 7.51 12.03 -4.94
CA GLN A 37 6.18 12.52 -4.65
C GLN A 37 5.60 11.75 -3.46
N SER A 38 5.06 12.48 -2.49
CA SER A 38 4.34 11.86 -1.39
C SER A 38 3.01 11.30 -1.86
N VAL A 39 2.79 10.02 -1.55
CA VAL A 39 1.56 9.28 -1.81
C VAL A 39 1.09 8.65 -0.51
N GLN A 40 -0.22 8.66 -0.32
CA GLN A 40 -0.84 8.13 0.88
C GLN A 40 -2.00 7.21 0.54
N ILE A 41 -2.20 6.20 1.37
CA ILE A 41 -3.38 5.34 1.33
C ILE A 41 -4.27 5.76 2.49
N THR A 42 -5.51 6.12 2.17
CA THR A 42 -6.54 6.51 3.14
C THR A 42 -7.69 5.52 3.17
N GLN A 43 -8.36 5.44 4.31
CA GLN A 43 -9.62 4.72 4.48
C GLN A 43 -10.51 5.53 5.40
N ASN A 44 -11.75 5.79 4.99
CA ASN A 44 -12.71 6.58 5.78
C ASN A 44 -12.14 7.93 6.27
N GLY A 45 -11.34 8.60 5.45
CA GLY A 45 -10.69 9.88 5.78
C GLY A 45 -9.46 9.79 6.71
N LYS A 46 -9.04 8.58 7.11
CA LYS A 46 -7.84 8.36 7.92
C LYS A 46 -6.69 7.88 7.05
N VAL A 47 -5.51 8.46 7.24
CA VAL A 47 -4.26 7.99 6.63
C VAL A 47 -3.85 6.66 7.26
N ILE A 48 -3.71 5.63 6.44
CA ILE A 48 -3.32 4.27 6.82
C ILE A 48 -1.82 4.06 6.59
N ALA A 49 -1.31 4.54 5.46
CA ALA A 49 0.09 4.47 5.09
C ALA A 49 0.47 5.66 4.22
N THR A 50 1.75 6.02 4.24
CA THR A 50 2.33 7.08 3.41
C THR A 50 3.72 6.64 2.98
N THR A 51 4.07 6.92 1.73
CA THR A 51 5.42 6.73 1.21
C THR A 51 5.77 7.83 0.20
N LEU A 52 7.05 7.92 -0.15
CA LEU A 52 7.52 8.69 -1.29
C LEU A 52 7.70 7.75 -2.49
N THR A 53 7.38 8.23 -3.69
CA THR A 53 7.73 7.53 -4.92
C THR A 53 9.23 7.61 -5.18
N ASP A 54 9.82 6.54 -5.73
CA ASP A 54 11.23 6.49 -6.06
C ASP A 54 11.56 7.18 -7.41
N LYS A 55 12.82 7.07 -7.86
CA LYS A 55 13.30 7.60 -9.16
C LYS A 55 12.59 7.04 -10.40
N ASN A 56 11.93 5.89 -10.27
CA ASN A 56 11.14 5.24 -11.31
C ASN A 56 9.63 5.49 -11.12
N GLY A 57 9.24 6.34 -10.16
CA GLY A 57 7.85 6.59 -9.80
C GLY A 57 7.21 5.41 -9.06
N TYR A 58 8.02 4.47 -8.57
CA TYR A 58 7.57 3.29 -7.87
C TYR A 58 7.21 3.63 -6.43
N PHE A 59 6.12 3.05 -5.93
CA PHE A 59 5.72 3.09 -4.53
C PHE A 59 5.42 1.68 -4.05
N SER A 60 5.61 1.45 -2.76
CA SER A 60 5.16 0.24 -2.07
C SER A 60 4.78 0.55 -0.63
N MET A 61 3.66 0.00 -0.17
CA MET A 61 3.15 0.13 1.19
C MET A 61 2.50 -1.17 1.66
N THR A 62 2.86 -1.65 2.84
CA THR A 62 2.18 -2.78 3.49
C THR A 62 0.92 -2.29 4.21
N ILE A 63 -0.20 -2.97 3.99
CA ILE A 63 -1.49 -2.65 4.63
C ILE A 63 -1.85 -3.75 5.63
N LYS A 64 -2.44 -3.42 6.77
CA LYS A 64 -2.73 -4.45 7.80
C LYS A 64 -3.99 -5.25 7.52
N GLU A 65 -5.01 -4.62 6.93
CA GLU A 65 -6.33 -5.21 6.77
C GLU A 65 -6.72 -5.33 5.29
N VAL A 66 -7.34 -6.46 4.94
CA VAL A 66 -7.89 -6.68 3.58
C VAL A 66 -9.08 -5.75 3.41
N GLY A 67 -9.16 -5.10 2.25
CA GLY A 67 -10.28 -4.21 1.99
C GLY A 67 -10.02 -3.21 0.88
N LYS A 68 -11.02 -2.34 0.69
CA LYS A 68 -10.95 -1.20 -0.23
C LYS A 68 -10.35 0.00 0.50
N TYR A 69 -9.41 0.65 -0.18
CA TYR A 69 -8.74 1.86 0.25
C TYR A 69 -8.69 2.87 -0.89
N LYS A 70 -8.24 4.08 -0.59
CA LYS A 70 -8.03 5.13 -1.58
C LYS A 70 -6.57 5.55 -1.58
N LEU A 71 -5.89 5.42 -2.72
CA LEU A 71 -4.59 6.00 -2.94
C LEU A 71 -4.77 7.47 -3.33
N GLU A 72 -3.98 8.35 -2.74
CA GLU A 72 -4.00 9.79 -3.00
C GLU A 72 -2.57 10.28 -3.22
N VAL A 73 -2.38 11.14 -4.22
CA VAL A 73 -1.12 11.85 -4.42
C VAL A 73 -1.20 13.18 -3.68
N VAL A 74 -0.30 13.39 -2.72
CA VAL A 74 -0.21 14.64 -1.97
C VAL A 74 0.15 15.78 -2.93
N ASP A 75 -0.31 17.00 -2.62
CA ASP A 75 -0.15 18.21 -3.44
C ASP A 75 -0.79 18.19 -4.83
N HIS A 76 -1.51 17.11 -5.17
CA HIS A 76 -2.24 16.97 -6.43
C HIS A 76 -3.73 16.78 -6.15
N ALA A 77 -4.42 17.88 -5.83
CA ALA A 77 -5.83 17.84 -5.46
C ALA A 77 -6.68 17.07 -6.50
N GLY A 78 -7.46 16.10 -6.00
CA GLY A 78 -8.31 15.21 -6.79
C GLY A 78 -7.63 13.95 -7.34
N ALA A 79 -6.30 13.84 -7.26
CA ALA A 79 -5.54 12.69 -7.72
C ALA A 79 -5.72 11.49 -6.79
N THR A 80 -6.91 10.87 -6.86
CA THR A 80 -7.27 9.73 -6.04
C THR A 80 -7.62 8.52 -6.90
N PHE A 81 -7.32 7.33 -6.39
CA PHE A 81 -7.61 6.06 -7.05
C PHE A 81 -8.03 5.01 -6.03
N ASP A 82 -9.03 4.20 -6.35
CA ASP A 82 -9.45 3.12 -5.46
C ASP A 82 -8.51 1.92 -5.61
N VAL A 83 -7.90 1.52 -4.50
CA VAL A 83 -6.98 0.37 -4.42
C VAL A 83 -7.52 -0.67 -3.46
N PHE A 84 -7.13 -1.91 -3.64
CA PHE A 84 -7.60 -3.05 -2.86
C PHE A 84 -6.41 -3.75 -2.24
N SER A 85 -6.39 -3.85 -0.92
CA SER A 85 -5.46 -4.74 -0.23
C SER A 85 -6.11 -6.11 -0.16
N THR A 86 -5.39 -7.14 -0.61
CA THR A 86 -5.80 -8.55 -0.51
C THR A 86 -4.85 -9.26 0.46
N ASN A 87 -4.91 -10.58 0.59
CA ASN A 87 -3.89 -11.33 1.34
C ASN A 87 -2.56 -11.47 0.59
N ASN A 88 -2.49 -11.02 -0.67
CA ASN A 88 -1.31 -11.07 -1.52
C ASN A 88 -0.92 -9.65 -1.99
N SER A 89 0.32 -9.50 -2.46
CA SER A 89 0.76 -8.24 -3.02
C SER A 89 -0.07 -7.87 -4.27
N THR A 90 -0.56 -6.64 -4.31
CA THR A 90 -1.44 -6.12 -5.35
C THR A 90 -0.76 -4.93 -6.05
N GLY A 91 -0.53 -5.08 -7.35
CA GLY A 91 0.20 -4.11 -8.17
C GLY A 91 -0.71 -3.15 -8.94
N TYR A 92 -0.35 -1.87 -9.01
CA TYR A 92 -1.04 -0.84 -9.79
C TYR A 92 -0.08 -0.06 -10.70
N THR A 93 -0.46 0.16 -11.96
CA THR A 93 0.23 1.10 -12.85
C THR A 93 -0.71 2.26 -13.10
N LEU A 94 -0.33 3.44 -12.62
CA LEU A 94 -1.19 4.61 -12.64
C LEU A 94 -0.52 5.75 -13.42
N THR A 95 -1.35 6.52 -14.12
CA THR A 95 -0.97 7.76 -14.77
C THR A 95 -1.74 8.90 -14.13
N LEU A 96 -1.01 9.91 -13.69
CA LEU A 96 -1.52 11.17 -13.22
C LEU A 96 -1.80 12.06 -14.43
N VAL A 97 -3.08 12.37 -14.64
CA VAL A 97 -3.58 13.17 -15.76
C VAL A 97 -4.31 14.38 -15.19
N LYS A 98 -4.11 15.55 -15.79
CA LYS A 98 -4.90 16.75 -15.45
C LYS A 98 -6.18 16.77 -16.29
N ALA A 99 -7.34 16.76 -15.64
CA ALA A 99 -8.65 16.84 -16.28
C ALA A 99 -9.31 18.18 -15.90
N GLY A 100 -9.12 19.20 -16.72
CA GLY A 100 -9.51 20.58 -16.39
C GLY A 100 -8.62 21.14 -15.28
N ASP A 101 -9.23 21.60 -14.18
CA ASP A 101 -8.51 22.15 -13.01
C ASP A 101 -8.13 21.10 -11.96
N VAL A 102 -8.56 19.84 -12.14
CA VAL A 102 -8.39 18.78 -11.13
C VAL A 102 -7.46 17.69 -11.66
N TRP A 103 -6.62 17.14 -10.78
CA TRP A 103 -5.80 15.99 -11.11
C TRP A 103 -6.59 14.69 -10.97
N GLN A 104 -6.30 13.70 -11.79
CA GLN A 104 -6.93 12.38 -11.74
C GLN A 104 -5.86 11.31 -11.89
N LEU A 105 -5.95 10.27 -11.06
CA LEU A 105 -5.20 9.04 -11.30
C LEU A 105 -6.03 8.12 -12.17
N LYS A 106 -5.44 7.65 -13.27
CA LYS A 106 -6.04 6.66 -14.16
C LYS A 106 -5.17 5.43 -14.21
N LYS A 107 -5.79 4.26 -14.28
CA LYS A 107 -5.05 3.04 -14.59
C LYS A 107 -4.48 3.15 -16.00
N GLN A 108 -3.18 2.92 -16.13
CA GLN A 108 -2.50 2.87 -17.43
C GLN A 108 -2.88 1.60 -18.18
#